data_AF-A0A832Z353-F1
#
_entry.id   AF-A0A832Z353-F1
#
_cell.length_a   1.000
_cell.length_b   1.000
_cell.length_c   1.000
_cell.angle_alpha   90.00
_cell.angle_beta   90.00
_cell.angle_gamma   90.00
#
_symmetry.space_group_name_H-M   'P 1'
#
loop_
_entity.id
_entity.type
_entity.pdbx_description
1 polymer ?
#
loop_
_entity_poly.entity_id
_entity_poly.type
_entity_poly.pdbx_seq_one_letter_code
_entity_poly.pdbx_strand_id
1 'polypeptide(L)'
;MRLEKILRGKPALTLLAIAMATLTLASTADSSTAFNTSARWAKIYDLYEKLVELYRQGGEAPNATTALAKAIELLEACETSQCLARVDRLLNTTAKLLEEVEKMLPKTQLIHTLTLAVKAGILLSLPIAAYILLPRIIAWEWYLTRRRWLVARRGGKRVER
;
A
#
# COMPACT_ATOMS: atom_id res chain seq x y z
N MET A 1 60.38 22.78 -29.64
CA MET A 1 61.41 22.94 -28.58
C MET A 1 61.71 24.43 -28.32
N ARG A 2 60.67 25.26 -28.07
CA ARG A 2 60.82 26.74 -27.94
C ARG A 2 59.85 27.38 -26.93
N LEU A 3 59.22 26.59 -26.05
CA LEU A 3 58.29 27.08 -25.02
C LEU A 3 58.84 26.95 -23.59
N GLU A 4 59.90 26.18 -23.36
CA GLU A 4 60.48 26.00 -22.02
C GLU A 4 61.32 27.20 -21.53
N LYS A 5 61.72 28.11 -22.42
CA LYS A 5 62.58 29.26 -22.04
C LYS A 5 61.82 30.47 -21.52
N ILE A 6 60.49 30.54 -21.65
CA ILE A 6 59.69 31.70 -21.21
C ILE A 6 59.22 31.57 -19.75
N LEU A 7 59.28 30.36 -19.16
CA LEU A 7 58.74 30.09 -17.81
C LEU A 7 59.77 30.19 -16.66
N ARG A 8 61.04 30.56 -16.93
CA ARG A 8 62.10 30.61 -15.90
C ARG A 8 62.16 31.86 -15.02
N GLY A 9 61.27 32.84 -15.22
CA GLY A 9 61.40 34.15 -14.57
C GLY A 9 60.46 34.44 -13.39
N LYS A 10 59.42 33.64 -13.12
CA LYS A 10 58.37 33.99 -12.15
C LYS A 10 57.84 32.76 -11.41
N PRO A 11 58.42 32.37 -10.25
CA PRO A 11 57.92 31.26 -9.43
C PRO A 11 56.48 31.49 -8.92
N ALA A 12 56.02 32.75 -8.91
CA ALA A 12 54.65 33.09 -8.55
C ALA A 12 53.61 32.60 -9.58
N LEU A 13 53.94 32.54 -10.88
CA LEU A 13 52.98 32.14 -11.91
C LEU A 13 52.78 30.61 -11.96
N THR A 14 53.82 29.84 -11.69
CA THR A 14 53.71 28.37 -11.61
C THR A 14 52.93 27.94 -10.38
N LEU A 15 53.11 28.61 -9.25
CA LEU A 15 52.31 28.35 -8.04
C LEU A 15 50.84 28.72 -8.25
N LEU A 16 50.55 29.80 -8.96
CA LEU A 16 49.17 30.24 -9.24
C LEU A 16 48.47 29.29 -10.23
N ALA A 17 49.18 28.77 -11.22
CA ALA A 17 48.67 27.75 -12.14
C ALA A 17 48.39 26.42 -11.42
N ILE A 18 49.26 26.00 -10.50
CA ILE A 18 49.06 24.78 -9.69
C ILE A 18 47.89 24.99 -8.72
N ALA A 19 47.80 26.15 -8.06
CA ALA A 19 46.69 26.48 -7.16
C ALA A 19 45.33 26.51 -7.89
N MET A 20 45.28 27.08 -9.09
CA MET A 20 44.07 27.06 -9.92
C MET A 20 43.72 25.65 -10.39
N ALA A 21 44.70 24.84 -10.78
CA ALA A 21 44.47 23.43 -11.14
C ALA A 21 43.91 22.62 -9.96
N THR A 22 44.45 22.81 -8.75
CA THR A 22 43.93 22.15 -7.54
C THR A 22 42.53 22.65 -7.16
N LEU A 23 42.23 23.94 -7.38
CA LEU A 23 40.91 24.51 -7.11
C LEU A 23 39.86 23.96 -8.10
N THR A 24 40.25 23.74 -9.36
CA THR A 24 39.35 23.15 -10.36
C THR A 24 39.07 21.67 -10.10
N LEU A 25 40.06 20.87 -9.68
CA LEU A 25 39.84 19.46 -9.34
C LEU A 25 38.94 19.28 -8.10
N ALA A 26 39.07 20.16 -7.09
CA ALA A 26 38.23 20.12 -5.90
C ALA A 26 36.74 20.37 -6.23
N SER A 27 36.42 21.26 -7.17
CA SER A 27 35.01 21.54 -7.54
C SER A 27 34.34 20.43 -8.35
N THR A 28 35.10 19.55 -9.00
CA THR A 28 34.54 18.41 -9.77
C THR A 28 34.22 17.19 -8.92
N ALA A 29 34.73 17.11 -7.70
CA ALA A 29 34.46 15.99 -6.80
C ALA A 29 33.04 16.04 -6.21
N ASP A 30 32.48 17.25 -6.00
CA ASP A 30 31.16 17.44 -5.36
C ASP A 30 29.97 17.35 -6.33
N SER A 31 30.17 17.57 -7.63
CA SER A 31 29.06 17.53 -8.60
C SER A 31 28.53 16.11 -8.87
N SER A 32 29.36 15.07 -8.70
CA SER A 32 28.95 13.69 -8.97
C SER A 32 28.09 13.08 -7.86
N THR A 33 28.29 13.51 -6.61
CA THR A 33 27.49 13.05 -5.45
C THR A 33 26.16 13.81 -5.39
N ALA A 34 26.16 15.11 -5.66
CA ALA A 34 24.94 15.94 -5.69
C ALA A 34 23.96 15.57 -6.84
N PHE A 35 24.46 15.17 -8.01
CA PHE A 35 23.60 14.72 -9.12
C PHE A 35 22.96 13.34 -8.85
N ASN A 36 23.59 12.53 -8.00
CA ASN A 36 23.11 11.19 -7.65
C ASN A 36 22.12 11.18 -6.47
N THR A 37 22.12 12.19 -5.61
CA THR A 37 21.14 12.32 -4.51
C THR A 37 19.78 12.78 -5.02
N SER A 38 19.73 13.71 -5.98
CA SER A 38 18.47 14.18 -6.58
C SER A 38 17.68 13.06 -7.26
N ALA A 39 18.35 12.15 -7.97
CA ALA A 39 17.73 10.97 -8.58
C ALA A 39 17.11 10.01 -7.54
N ARG A 40 17.73 9.88 -6.36
CA ARG A 40 17.19 9.07 -5.26
C ARG A 40 15.99 9.73 -4.60
N TRP A 41 16.03 11.05 -4.43
CA TRP A 41 14.87 11.82 -3.97
C TRP A 41 13.70 11.68 -4.93
N ALA A 42 13.93 11.76 -6.25
CA ALA A 42 12.88 11.53 -7.25
C ALA A 42 12.27 10.12 -7.11
N LYS A 43 13.09 9.10 -6.87
CA LYS A 43 12.62 7.73 -6.62
C LYS A 43 11.83 7.59 -5.32
N ILE A 44 12.21 8.31 -4.26
CA ILE A 44 11.46 8.34 -3.00
C ILE A 44 10.08 8.96 -3.21
N TYR A 45 9.99 10.06 -3.97
CA TYR A 45 8.71 10.69 -4.30
C TYR A 45 7.80 9.76 -5.12
N ASP A 46 8.31 9.08 -6.14
CA ASP A 46 7.52 8.11 -6.93
C ASP A 46 6.99 6.96 -6.05
N LEU A 47 7.81 6.44 -5.14
CA LEU A 47 7.40 5.38 -4.22
C LEU A 47 6.38 5.88 -3.18
N TYR A 48 6.51 7.12 -2.72
CA TYR A 48 5.55 7.74 -1.81
C TYR A 48 4.19 7.96 -2.50
N GLU A 49 4.18 8.45 -3.73
CA GLU A 49 2.96 8.64 -4.52
C GLU A 49 2.21 7.31 -4.73
N LYS A 50 2.94 6.26 -5.11
CA LYS A 50 2.38 4.90 -5.22
C LYS A 50 1.84 4.38 -3.88
N LEU A 51 2.52 4.66 -2.77
CA LEU A 51 2.06 4.25 -1.44
C LEU A 51 0.73 4.93 -1.09
N VAL A 52 0.60 6.23 -1.36
CA VAL A 52 -0.63 6.99 -1.13
C VAL A 52 -1.76 6.44 -1.99
N GLU A 53 -1.50 6.15 -3.26
CA GLU A 53 -2.50 5.58 -4.16
C GLU A 53 -2.98 4.19 -3.69
N LEU A 54 -2.06 3.32 -3.27
CA LEU A 54 -2.41 2.02 -2.67
C LEU A 54 -3.26 2.19 -1.41
N TYR A 55 -2.94 3.17 -0.57
CA TYR A 55 -3.71 3.45 0.66
C TYR A 55 -5.13 3.93 0.33
N ARG A 56 -5.30 4.80 -0.68
CA ARG A 56 -6.62 5.24 -1.17
C ARG A 56 -7.47 4.09 -1.68
N GLN A 57 -6.82 3.09 -2.27
CA GLN A 57 -7.46 1.90 -2.78
C GLN A 57 -7.67 0.80 -1.71
N GLY A 58 -7.34 1.09 -0.44
CA GLY A 58 -7.56 0.22 0.72
C GLY A 58 -6.46 -0.82 0.96
N GLY A 59 -5.30 -0.67 0.33
CA GLY A 59 -4.12 -1.49 0.57
C GLY A 59 -3.23 -0.94 1.68
N GLU A 60 -3.04 -1.71 2.74
CA GLU A 60 -2.08 -1.38 3.80
C GLU A 60 -0.72 -2.04 3.55
N ALA A 61 0.35 -1.25 3.55
CA ALA A 61 1.71 -1.72 3.35
C ALA A 61 2.67 -1.26 4.48
N PRO A 62 2.46 -1.70 5.74
CA PRO A 62 3.24 -1.22 6.89
C PRO A 62 4.74 -1.49 6.72
N ASN A 63 5.09 -2.62 6.11
CA ASN A 63 6.49 -2.98 5.83
C ASN A 63 7.13 -2.06 4.78
N ALA A 64 6.36 -1.56 3.81
CA ALA A 64 6.84 -0.61 2.83
C ALA A 64 7.06 0.78 3.44
N THR A 65 6.14 1.25 4.28
CA THR A 65 6.28 2.56 4.95
C THR A 65 7.51 2.62 5.85
N THR A 66 7.74 1.57 6.64
CA THR A 66 8.90 1.48 7.54
C THR A 66 10.22 1.37 6.79
N ALA A 67 10.25 0.64 5.67
CA ALA A 67 11.43 0.55 4.82
C ALA A 67 11.71 1.86 4.06
N LEU A 68 10.67 2.62 3.69
CA LEU A 68 10.80 3.94 3.06
C LEU A 68 11.34 4.96 4.07
N ALA A 69 10.80 4.99 5.29
CA ALA A 69 11.27 5.85 6.37
C ALA A 69 12.75 5.62 6.68
N LYS A 70 13.16 4.34 6.81
CA LYS A 70 14.57 3.97 6.99
C LYS A 70 15.45 4.38 5.80
N ALA A 71 14.92 4.34 4.58
CA ALA A 71 15.67 4.76 3.40
C ALA A 71 15.91 6.28 3.39
N ILE A 72 14.94 7.07 3.86
CA ILE A 72 15.05 8.53 4.00
C ILE A 72 16.06 8.89 5.10
N GLU A 73 15.92 8.32 6.29
CA GLU A 73 16.87 8.53 7.39
C GLU A 73 18.31 8.17 6.99
N LEU A 74 18.49 7.03 6.31
CA LEU A 74 19.80 6.60 5.84
C LEU A 74 20.35 7.47 4.72
N LEU A 75 19.51 8.14 3.92
CA LEU A 75 19.94 9.05 2.88
C LEU A 75 20.40 10.40 3.45
N GLU A 76 19.71 10.90 4.48
CA GLU A 76 20.05 12.14 5.17
C GLU A 76 21.37 12.04 5.96
N ALA A 77 21.64 10.87 6.57
CA ALA A 77 22.88 10.62 7.32
C ALA A 77 24.06 10.11 6.45
N CYS A 78 23.89 10.06 5.13
CA CYS A 78 24.77 9.31 4.23
C CYS A 78 25.89 10.16 3.63
N GLU A 79 27.14 9.91 4.02
CA GLU A 79 28.30 10.58 3.39
C GLU A 79 29.10 9.66 2.46
N THR A 80 28.87 8.34 2.51
CA THR A 80 29.69 7.34 1.78
C THR A 80 28.92 6.59 0.70
N SER A 81 29.61 6.19 -0.37
CA SER A 81 29.04 5.43 -1.49
C SER A 81 28.47 4.06 -1.08
N GLN A 82 29.03 3.41 -0.06
CA GLN A 82 28.50 2.16 0.50
C GLN A 82 27.16 2.35 1.20
N CYS A 83 26.99 3.48 1.89
CA CYS A 83 25.72 3.83 2.51
C CYS A 83 24.65 4.11 1.43
N LEU A 84 25.02 4.80 0.34
CA LEU A 84 24.10 5.04 -0.79
C LEU A 84 23.63 3.75 -1.47
N ALA A 85 24.50 2.75 -1.61
CA ALA A 85 24.11 1.43 -2.12
C ALA A 85 23.11 0.71 -1.18
N ARG A 86 23.17 0.97 0.12
CA ARG A 86 22.21 0.45 1.10
C ARG A 86 20.84 1.14 0.98
N VAL A 87 20.83 2.45 0.74
CA VAL A 87 19.60 3.20 0.42
C VAL A 87 18.97 2.64 -0.85
N ASP A 88 19.75 2.43 -1.91
CA ASP A 88 19.23 1.89 -3.18
C ASP A 88 18.61 0.48 -3.01
N ARG A 89 19.18 -0.35 -2.14
CA ARG A 89 18.59 -1.64 -1.77
C ARG A 89 17.26 -1.47 -1.05
N LEU A 90 17.17 -0.54 -0.09
CA LEU A 90 15.92 -0.27 0.64
C LEU A 90 14.82 0.29 -0.27
N LEU A 91 15.18 1.17 -1.21
CA LEU A 91 14.25 1.68 -2.23
C LEU A 91 13.78 0.58 -3.19
N ASN A 92 14.63 -0.40 -3.50
CA ASN A 92 14.21 -1.55 -4.29
C ASN A 92 13.33 -2.53 -3.50
N THR A 93 13.59 -2.71 -2.20
CA THR A 93 12.73 -3.56 -1.36
C THR A 93 11.35 -2.94 -1.15
N THR A 94 11.28 -1.62 -0.95
CA THR A 94 10.01 -0.90 -0.87
C THR A 94 9.23 -1.02 -2.17
N ALA A 95 9.86 -0.78 -3.32
CA ALA A 95 9.22 -0.97 -4.62
C ALA A 95 8.58 -2.35 -4.78
N LYS A 96 9.29 -3.42 -4.41
CA LYS A 96 8.76 -4.80 -4.46
C LYS A 96 7.58 -5.03 -3.52
N LEU A 97 7.66 -4.50 -2.30
CA LEU A 97 6.57 -4.60 -1.32
C LEU A 97 5.31 -3.87 -1.81
N LEU A 98 5.47 -2.69 -2.41
CA LEU A 98 4.34 -1.97 -3.01
C LEU A 98 3.73 -2.77 -4.17
N GLU A 99 4.56 -3.34 -5.06
CA GLU A 99 4.09 -4.15 -6.20
C GLU A 99 3.34 -5.42 -5.74
N GLU A 100 3.78 -6.05 -4.65
CA GLU A 100 3.10 -7.20 -4.06
C GLU A 100 1.72 -6.81 -3.51
N VAL A 101 1.64 -5.66 -2.82
CA VAL A 101 0.37 -5.13 -2.31
C VAL A 101 -0.57 -4.76 -3.48
N GLU A 102 -0.06 -4.08 -4.51
CA GLU A 102 -0.78 -3.75 -5.73
C GLU A 102 -1.40 -4.98 -6.40
N LYS A 103 -0.68 -6.10 -6.46
CA LYS A 103 -1.20 -7.38 -6.98
C LYS A 103 -2.29 -7.99 -6.12
N MET A 104 -2.34 -7.68 -4.82
CA MET A 104 -3.38 -8.18 -3.91
C MET A 104 -4.65 -7.32 -3.91
N LEU A 105 -4.55 -6.02 -4.28
CA LEU A 105 -5.69 -5.10 -4.35
C LEU A 105 -6.88 -5.55 -5.22
N PRO A 106 -6.71 -6.06 -6.45
CA PRO A 106 -7.87 -6.45 -7.26
C PRO A 106 -8.68 -7.57 -6.60
N LYS A 107 -8.04 -8.43 -5.80
CA LYS A 107 -8.73 -9.49 -5.06
C LYS A 107 -9.57 -8.93 -3.92
N THR A 108 -9.08 -7.93 -3.19
CA THR A 108 -9.82 -7.32 -2.08
C THR A 108 -11.02 -6.49 -2.58
N GLN A 109 -10.85 -5.75 -3.68
CA GLN A 109 -11.94 -4.99 -4.30
C GLN A 109 -13.06 -5.90 -4.84
N LEU A 110 -12.72 -7.06 -5.42
CA LEU A 110 -13.71 -8.05 -5.86
C LEU A 110 -14.50 -8.61 -4.69
N ILE A 111 -13.85 -8.97 -3.57
CA ILE A 111 -14.54 -9.48 -2.39
C ILE A 111 -15.48 -8.41 -1.82
N HIS A 112 -15.05 -7.15 -1.78
CA HIS A 112 -15.86 -6.07 -1.23
C HIS A 112 -17.08 -5.73 -2.12
N THR A 113 -16.92 -5.73 -3.44
CA THR A 113 -18.04 -5.51 -4.37
C THR A 113 -19.02 -6.68 -4.36
N LEU A 114 -18.52 -7.91 -4.27
CA LEU A 114 -19.34 -9.13 -4.23
C LEU A 114 -20.13 -9.23 -2.92
N THR A 115 -19.53 -8.88 -1.79
CA THR A 115 -20.24 -8.81 -0.50
C THR A 115 -21.32 -7.72 -0.48
N LEU A 116 -21.09 -6.57 -1.11
CA LEU A 116 -22.12 -5.54 -1.30
C LEU A 116 -23.27 -6.04 -2.18
N ALA A 117 -22.96 -6.70 -3.30
CA ALA A 117 -23.97 -7.28 -4.19
C ALA A 117 -24.81 -8.36 -3.48
N VAL A 118 -24.17 -9.21 -2.68
CA VAL A 118 -24.87 -10.24 -1.87
C VAL A 118 -25.77 -9.59 -0.83
N LYS A 119 -25.29 -8.58 -0.09
CA LYS A 119 -26.12 -7.84 0.88
C LYS A 119 -27.33 -7.19 0.22
N ALA A 120 -27.14 -6.55 -0.93
CA ALA A 120 -28.23 -5.95 -1.70
C ALA A 120 -29.23 -7.02 -2.18
N GLY A 121 -28.74 -8.17 -2.65
CA GLY A 121 -29.57 -9.31 -3.06
C GLY A 121 -30.40 -9.88 -1.91
N ILE A 122 -29.83 -10.00 -0.71
CA ILE A 122 -30.56 -10.44 0.49
C ILE A 122 -31.68 -9.46 0.82
N LEU A 123 -31.40 -8.16 0.86
CA LEU A 123 -32.40 -7.13 1.17
C LEU A 123 -33.54 -7.10 0.15
N LEU A 124 -33.22 -7.24 -1.14
CA LEU A 124 -34.21 -7.33 -2.22
C LEU A 124 -35.02 -8.64 -2.17
N SER A 125 -34.43 -9.74 -1.71
CA SER A 125 -35.14 -11.01 -1.59
C SER A 125 -36.07 -11.08 -0.37
N LEU A 126 -35.85 -10.25 0.65
CA LEU A 126 -36.64 -10.24 1.89
C LEU A 126 -38.16 -10.09 1.66
N PRO A 127 -38.67 -9.12 0.88
CA PRO A 127 -40.11 -8.99 0.64
C PRO A 127 -40.69 -10.18 -0.14
N ILE A 128 -39.94 -10.73 -1.10
CA ILE A 128 -40.35 -11.89 -1.90
C ILE A 128 -40.43 -13.15 -1.01
N ALA A 129 -39.39 -13.37 -0.20
CA ALA A 129 -39.35 -14.47 0.75
C ALA A 129 -40.47 -14.36 1.79
N ALA A 130 -40.70 -13.16 2.33
CA ALA A 130 -41.79 -12.89 3.27
C ALA A 130 -43.15 -13.21 2.66
N TYR A 131 -43.40 -12.80 1.40
CA TYR A 131 -44.65 -13.08 0.70
C TYR A 131 -44.93 -14.58 0.55
N ILE A 132 -43.89 -15.39 0.35
CA ILE A 132 -44.02 -16.85 0.19
C ILE A 132 -44.06 -17.59 1.54
N LEU A 133 -43.26 -17.17 2.51
CA LEU A 133 -43.13 -17.84 3.81
C LEU A 133 -44.28 -17.53 4.77
N LEU A 134 -44.74 -16.27 4.83
CA LEU A 134 -45.83 -15.87 5.73
C LEU A 134 -47.10 -16.73 5.60
N PRO A 135 -47.67 -16.96 4.40
CA PRO A 135 -48.88 -17.78 4.28
C PRO A 135 -48.67 -19.22 4.75
N ARG A 136 -47.47 -19.78 4.57
CA ARG A 136 -47.13 -21.13 5.05
C ARG A 136 -47.01 -21.18 6.58
N ILE A 137 -46.37 -20.19 7.20
CA ILE A 137 -46.24 -20.11 8.66
C ILE A 137 -47.62 -19.95 9.30
N ILE A 138 -48.47 -19.07 8.76
CA ILE A 138 -49.84 -18.88 9.25
C ILE A 138 -50.66 -20.17 9.13
N ALA A 139 -50.59 -20.86 7.98
CA ALA A 139 -51.29 -22.13 7.79
C ALA A 139 -50.81 -23.22 8.77
N TRP A 140 -49.51 -23.26 9.06
CA TRP A 140 -48.92 -24.19 10.01
C TRP A 140 -49.40 -23.94 11.45
N GLU A 141 -49.36 -22.68 11.90
CA GLU A 141 -49.86 -22.27 13.22
C GLU A 141 -51.35 -22.57 13.37
N TRP A 142 -52.14 -22.28 12.32
CA TRP A 142 -53.55 -22.61 12.28
C TRP A 142 -53.79 -24.12 12.41
N TYR A 143 -53.00 -24.94 11.71
CA TYR A 143 -53.08 -26.40 11.77
C TYR A 143 -52.72 -26.96 13.16
N LEU A 144 -51.63 -26.46 13.76
CA LEU A 144 -51.21 -26.82 15.12
C LEU A 144 -52.31 -26.49 16.14
N THR A 145 -52.90 -25.30 16.03
CA THR A 145 -53.97 -24.84 16.93
C THR A 145 -55.20 -25.75 16.77
N ARG A 146 -55.61 -26.07 15.54
CA ARG A 146 -56.80 -26.88 15.27
C ARG A 146 -56.67 -28.35 15.71
N ARG A 147 -55.46 -28.93 15.64
CA ARG A 147 -55.19 -30.29 16.14
C ARG A 147 -55.50 -30.45 17.62
N ARG A 148 -55.23 -29.43 18.45
CA ARG A 148 -55.50 -29.47 19.89
C ARG A 148 -57.00 -29.52 20.22
N TRP A 149 -57.84 -28.92 19.39
CA TRP A 149 -59.30 -28.90 19.58
C TRP A 149 -59.98 -30.23 19.26
N LEU A 150 -59.44 -31.01 18.32
CA LEU A 150 -60.01 -32.30 17.90
C LEU A 150 -59.76 -33.41 18.94
N VAL A 151 -58.68 -33.34 19.72
CA VAL A 151 -58.36 -34.35 20.74
C VAL A 151 -59.17 -34.14 22.02
N ALA A 152 -59.49 -32.89 22.38
CA ALA A 152 -60.27 -32.57 23.58
C ALA A 152 -61.73 -33.08 23.53
N ARG A 153 -62.30 -33.30 22.34
CA ARG A 153 -63.71 -33.70 22.19
C ARG A 153 -64.00 -35.20 22.33
N ARG A 154 -63.00 -36.09 22.38
CA ARG A 154 -63.23 -37.54 22.52
C ARG A 154 -63.25 -38.08 23.96
N GLY A 155 -62.87 -37.28 24.96
CA GLY A 155 -62.74 -37.74 26.35
C GLY A 155 -63.96 -37.48 27.26
N GLY A 156 -64.97 -36.75 26.80
CA GLY A 156 -66.05 -36.26 27.66
C GLY A 156 -67.40 -36.89 27.36
N LYS A 157 -67.62 -38.12 27.82
CA LYS A 157 -68.91 -38.62 28.37
C LYS A 157 -68.83 -40.14 28.56
N ARG A 158 -68.57 -40.56 29.79
CA ARG A 158 -69.26 -41.73 30.36
C ARG A 158 -69.51 -41.45 31.84
N VAL A 159 -70.60 -40.73 32.09
CA VAL A 159 -71.30 -40.77 33.37
C VAL A 159 -72.43 -41.77 33.15
N GLU A 160 -72.19 -43.02 33.51
CA GLU A 160 -73.26 -43.97 33.78
C GLU A 160 -73.34 -44.17 35.30
N ARG A 161 -74.58 -44.37 35.72
CA ARG A 161 -75.16 -44.17 37.04
C ARG A 161 -74.59 -45.08 38.12
#